data_AF-A0A6I8P6L6-F1
#
_entry.id   AF-A0A6I8P6L6-F1
#
_cell.length_a   1.000
_cell.length_b   1.000
_cell.length_c   1.000
_cell.angle_alpha   90.00
_cell.angle_beta   90.00
_cell.angle_gamma   90.00
#
_symmetry.space_group_name_H-M   'P 1'
#
loop_
_entity.id
_entity.type
_entity.pdbx_description
1 polymer ?
#
loop_
_entity_poly.entity_id
_entity_poly.type
_entity_poly.pdbx_seq_one_letter_code
_entity_poly.pdbx_strand_id
1 'polypeptide(L)'
;MGSEMEPLVRAWSYFRRRRFQQCVELCTRLLEKSPYDQAAWILKTRALTEMVYVDEIDVDQEGIAEMVLDENAIAQVARPGTSLKLPGTSQMGGPSPAVRPITQAGRPITGFVRPSTQTGRPGTMEQAIRTPRTAHTARPVTSASGRYVRLGTASMLTHPDGPFINLSRLNLAKYAQKPKLAKVS
;
A
#
# COMPACT_ATOMS: atom_id res chain seq x y z
N MET A 1 0.76 -25.59 -40.56
CA MET A 1 0.14 -25.92 -39.26
C MET A 1 0.88 -25.13 -38.19
N GLY A 2 0.39 -23.94 -37.84
CA GLY A 2 1.04 -23.13 -36.82
C GLY A 2 0.93 -23.86 -35.49
N SER A 3 2.05 -24.18 -34.84
CA SER A 3 2.04 -24.76 -33.50
C SER A 3 1.29 -23.80 -32.59
N GLU A 4 0.07 -24.14 -32.16
CA GLU A 4 -0.62 -23.37 -31.14
C GLU A 4 0.27 -23.39 -29.90
N MET A 5 0.86 -22.24 -29.59
CA MET A 5 1.70 -22.08 -28.40
C MET A 5 0.88 -22.49 -27.18
N GLU A 6 1.46 -23.35 -26.33
CA GLU A 6 0.78 -23.86 -25.14
C GLU A 6 0.16 -22.70 -24.33
N PRO A 7 -1.12 -22.78 -23.97
CA PRO A 7 -1.84 -21.67 -23.34
C PRO A 7 -1.20 -21.19 -22.03
N LEU A 8 -0.57 -22.09 -21.26
CA LEU A 8 0.14 -21.74 -20.03
C LEU A 8 1.41 -20.93 -20.31
N VAL A 9 2.21 -21.32 -21.31
CA VAL A 9 3.41 -20.58 -21.73
C VAL A 9 3.03 -19.20 -22.27
N ARG A 10 1.91 -19.12 -23.00
CA ARG A 10 1.36 -17.85 -23.46
C ARG A 10 0.94 -16.94 -22.29
N ALA A 11 0.25 -17.48 -21.28
CA ALA A 11 -0.11 -16.73 -20.07
C ALA A 11 1.15 -16.24 -19.33
N TRP A 12 2.16 -17.09 -19.19
CA TRP A 12 3.43 -16.72 -18.56
C TRP A 12 4.17 -15.60 -19.32
N SER A 13 4.14 -15.64 -20.65
CA SER A 13 4.67 -14.57 -21.50
C SER A 13 3.96 -13.24 -21.25
N TYR A 14 2.62 -13.25 -21.11
CA TYR A 14 1.86 -12.05 -20.77
C TYR A 14 2.19 -11.52 -19.38
N PHE A 15 2.31 -12.39 -18.38
CA PHE A 15 2.71 -12.00 -17.03
C PHE A 15 4.08 -11.30 -17.03
N ARG A 16 5.09 -11.87 -17.71
CA ARG A 16 6.42 -11.26 -17.81
C ARG A 16 6.43 -9.89 -18.50
N ARG A 17 5.50 -9.66 -19.43
CA ARG A 17 5.32 -8.37 -20.13
C ARG A 17 4.42 -7.38 -19.36
N ARG A 18 4.11 -7.67 -18.09
CA ARG A 18 3.18 -6.89 -17.24
C ARG A 18 1.77 -6.74 -17.84
N ARG A 19 1.37 -7.67 -18.72
CA ARG A 19 0.00 -7.74 -19.26
C ARG A 19 -0.85 -8.61 -18.37
N PHE A 20 -1.13 -8.12 -17.16
CA PHE A 20 -1.77 -8.92 -16.12
C PHE A 20 -3.22 -9.29 -16.45
N GLN A 21 -4.01 -8.38 -17.02
CA GLN A 21 -5.41 -8.66 -17.37
C GLN A 21 -5.55 -9.81 -18.38
N GLN A 22 -4.72 -9.82 -19.43
CA GLN A 22 -4.68 -10.89 -20.44
C GLN A 22 -4.20 -12.23 -19.84
N CYS A 23 -3.27 -12.16 -18.88
CA CYS A 23 -2.83 -13.34 -18.13
C CYS A 23 -3.96 -13.92 -17.29
N VAL A 24 -4.67 -13.09 -16.53
CA VAL A 24 -5.80 -13.50 -15.67
C VAL A 24 -6.89 -14.15 -16.51
N GLU A 25 -7.27 -13.53 -17.64
CA GLU A 25 -8.31 -14.06 -18.52
C GLU A 25 -7.94 -15.45 -19.07
N LEU A 26 -6.71 -15.64 -19.55
CA LEU A 26 -6.24 -16.94 -20.01
C LEU A 26 -6.16 -17.97 -18.89
N CYS A 27 -5.68 -17.59 -17.71
CA CYS A 27 -5.63 -18.49 -16.56
C CYS A 27 -7.03 -18.89 -16.08
N THR A 28 -8.02 -17.99 -16.16
CA THR A 28 -9.43 -18.34 -15.86
C THR A 28 -9.93 -19.42 -16.82
N ARG A 29 -9.74 -19.25 -18.14
CA ARG A 29 -10.12 -20.26 -19.13
C ARG A 29 -9.39 -21.60 -18.94
N LEU A 30 -8.15 -21.57 -18.46
CA LEU A 30 -7.38 -22.78 -18.14
C LEU A 30 -7.94 -23.50 -16.91
N LEU A 31 -8.26 -22.76 -15.86
CA LEU A 31 -8.81 -23.32 -14.61
C LEU A 31 -10.23 -23.86 -14.80
N GLU A 32 -11.03 -23.28 -15.70
CA GLU A 32 -12.33 -23.82 -16.09
C GLU A 32 -12.20 -25.20 -16.75
N LYS A 33 -11.17 -25.40 -17.59
CA LYS A 33 -10.90 -26.69 -18.25
C LYS A 33 -10.21 -27.70 -17.33
N SER A 34 -9.37 -27.24 -16.42
CA SER A 34 -8.57 -28.07 -15.53
C SER A 34 -8.49 -27.45 -14.13
N PRO A 35 -9.46 -27.74 -13.26
CA PRO A 35 -9.56 -27.12 -11.93
C PRO A 35 -8.37 -27.43 -10.99
N TYR A 36 -7.64 -28.51 -11.25
CA TYR A 36 -6.52 -28.97 -10.43
C TYR A 36 -5.15 -28.45 -10.89
N ASP A 37 -5.10 -27.60 -11.93
CA ASP A 37 -3.85 -27.01 -12.40
C ASP A 37 -3.32 -25.94 -11.43
N GLN A 38 -2.36 -26.36 -10.59
CA GLN A 38 -1.71 -25.49 -9.62
C GLN A 38 -0.90 -24.37 -10.28
N ALA A 39 -0.33 -24.59 -11.48
CA ALA A 39 0.51 -23.60 -12.14
C ALA A 39 -0.32 -22.44 -12.66
N ALA A 40 -1.45 -22.72 -13.33
CA ALA A 40 -2.40 -21.69 -13.75
C ALA A 40 -3.01 -20.94 -12.56
N TRP A 41 -3.27 -21.64 -11.45
CA TRP A 41 -3.79 -21.04 -10.23
C TRP A 41 -2.82 -20.02 -9.61
N ILE A 42 -1.55 -20.42 -9.42
CA ILE A 42 -0.48 -19.55 -8.94
C ILE A 42 -0.27 -18.36 -9.87
N LEU A 43 -0.28 -18.59 -11.18
CA LEU A 43 -0.02 -17.51 -12.12
C LEU A 43 -1.15 -16.46 -12.09
N LYS A 44 -2.40 -16.91 -11.92
CA LYS A 44 -3.55 -16.03 -11.73
C LYS A 44 -3.47 -15.25 -10.42
N THR A 45 -3.13 -15.89 -9.30
CA THR A 45 -2.97 -15.18 -8.02
C THR A 45 -1.90 -14.09 -8.12
N ARG A 46 -0.73 -14.40 -8.69
CA ARG A 46 0.33 -13.41 -8.89
C ARG A 46 -0.10 -12.27 -9.78
N ALA A 47 -0.78 -12.56 -10.90
CA ALA A 47 -1.25 -11.51 -11.79
C ALA A 47 -2.25 -10.57 -11.08
N LEU A 48 -3.14 -11.10 -10.24
CA LEU A 48 -4.10 -10.29 -9.47
C LEU A 48 -3.44 -9.45 -8.37
N THR A 49 -2.43 -9.98 -7.68
CA THR A 49 -1.70 -9.22 -6.65
C THR A 49 -0.81 -8.15 -7.28
N GLU A 50 -0.12 -8.46 -8.37
CA GLU A 50 0.74 -7.51 -9.10
C GLU A 50 -0.05 -6.38 -9.78
N MET A 51 -1.32 -6.61 -10.15
CA MET A 51 -2.19 -5.55 -10.70
C MET A 51 -2.45 -4.39 -9.73
N VAL A 52 -2.48 -4.69 -8.42
CA VAL A 52 -2.75 -3.71 -7.36
C VAL A 52 -1.53 -3.50 -6.47
N TYR A 53 -0.38 -4.01 -6.86
CA TYR A 53 0.82 -3.95 -6.04
C TYR A 53 1.24 -2.50 -5.82
N VAL A 54 1.50 -2.17 -4.56
CA VAL A 54 2.06 -0.88 -4.15
C VAL A 54 3.26 -1.19 -3.25
N ASP A 55 4.33 -0.40 -3.39
CA ASP A 55 5.53 -0.57 -2.58
C ASP A 55 5.24 -0.27 -1.10
N GLU A 56 5.50 -1.24 -0.23
CA GLU A 56 5.30 -1.14 1.22
C GLU A 56 6.05 0.04 1.85
N ILE A 57 7.21 0.40 1.29
CA ILE A 57 8.03 1.51 1.79
C ILE A 57 7.30 2.84 1.57
N ASP A 58 6.56 2.96 0.46
CA ASP A 58 5.82 4.16 0.11
C ASP A 58 4.41 4.19 0.72
N VAL A 59 3.88 3.06 1.19
CA VAL A 59 2.57 2.94 1.86
C VAL A 59 2.69 3.20 3.37
N ASP A 60 3.52 4.16 3.77
CA ASP A 60 3.54 4.66 5.14
C ASP A 60 2.54 5.81 5.27
N GLN A 61 1.35 5.50 5.79
CA GLN A 61 0.27 6.47 5.99
C GLN A 61 -0.13 6.48 7.46
N GLU A 62 0.08 7.60 8.14
CA GLU A 62 -0.34 7.77 9.53
C GLU A 62 -1.82 8.20 9.61
N GLY A 63 -2.61 7.49 10.42
CA GLY A 63 -3.98 7.86 10.77
C GLY A 63 -4.08 8.84 11.95
N ILE A 64 -5.26 9.40 12.20
CA ILE A 64 -5.47 10.32 13.34
C ILE A 64 -5.19 9.63 14.69
N ALA A 65 -5.61 8.38 14.85
CA ALA A 65 -5.34 7.60 16.06
C ALA A 65 -3.83 7.43 16.30
N GLU A 66 -3.06 7.12 15.26
CA GLU A 66 -1.61 6.97 15.34
C GLU A 66 -0.91 8.31 15.63
N MET A 67 -1.43 9.41 15.10
CA MET A 67 -0.83 10.73 15.34
C MET A 67 -1.07 11.28 16.76
N VAL A 68 -2.23 10.98 17.36
CA VAL A 68 -2.70 11.62 18.60
C VAL A 68 -2.69 10.67 19.80
N LEU A 69 -3.02 9.40 19.60
CA LEU A 69 -3.21 8.42 20.69
C LEU A 69 -2.04 7.45 20.84
N ASP A 70 -1.25 7.27 19.78
CA ASP A 70 -0.12 6.33 19.78
C ASP A 70 1.18 7.04 20.22
N GLU A 71 1.58 6.79 21.45
CA GLU A 71 2.77 7.39 22.05
C GLU A 71 3.94 6.41 22.13
N ASN A 72 4.69 6.30 21.04
CA ASN A 72 5.88 5.45 20.95
C ASN A 72 7.20 6.18 21.26
N ALA A 73 7.16 7.47 21.59
CA ALA A 73 8.36 8.27 21.85
C ALA A 73 8.75 8.24 23.33
N ILE A 74 10.01 7.86 23.63
CA ILE A 74 10.53 7.79 25.01
C ILE A 74 10.61 9.19 25.64
N ALA A 75 11.08 10.19 24.88
CA ALA A 75 11.26 11.55 25.37
C ALA A 75 9.98 12.38 25.19
N GLN A 76 9.43 12.85 26.31
CA GLN A 76 8.33 13.80 26.33
C GLN A 76 8.77 15.21 25.90
N VAL A 77 9.90 15.66 26.45
CA VAL A 77 10.53 16.96 26.14
C VAL A 77 11.93 16.70 25.58
N ALA A 78 11.99 16.41 24.29
CA ALA A 78 13.27 16.23 23.60
C ALA A 78 14.00 17.57 23.47
N ARG A 79 15.34 17.55 23.53
CA ARG A 79 16.16 18.73 23.24
C ARG A 79 15.92 19.18 21.79
N PRO A 80 15.99 20.50 21.49
CA PRO A 80 15.86 20.98 20.12
C PRO A 80 16.89 20.29 19.20
N GLY A 81 16.44 19.83 18.03
CA GLY A 81 17.26 19.09 17.07
C GLY A 81 17.39 17.58 17.32
N THR A 82 16.93 17.05 18.46
CA THR A 82 16.99 15.60 18.77
C THR A 82 15.64 14.90 18.60
N SER A 83 14.64 15.55 17.98
CA SER A 83 13.32 14.99 17.69
C SER A 83 12.72 15.58 16.43
N LEU A 84 11.91 14.78 15.74
CA LEU A 84 11.17 15.18 14.54
C LEU A 84 9.79 15.80 14.85
N LYS A 85 9.32 15.75 16.11
CA LYS A 85 7.98 16.23 16.50
C LYS A 85 7.79 17.73 16.22
N LEU A 86 8.81 18.54 16.50
CA LEU A 86 8.77 19.99 16.33
C LEU A 86 9.36 20.40 14.97
N PRO A 87 8.78 21.41 14.29
CA PRO A 87 9.41 22.02 13.13
C PRO A 87 10.71 22.72 13.58
N GLY A 88 11.88 22.20 13.21
CA GLY A 88 13.19 22.87 13.44
C GLY A 88 13.42 24.08 12.52
N THR A 89 12.37 24.62 11.91
CA THR A 89 12.44 25.58 10.81
C THR A 89 12.93 26.96 11.24
N SER A 90 12.81 27.31 12.52
CA SER A 90 13.34 28.55 13.09
C SER A 90 14.82 28.47 13.49
N GLN A 91 15.42 27.27 13.59
CA GLN A 91 16.77 27.09 14.12
C GLN A 91 17.85 26.80 13.06
N MET A 92 17.47 26.38 11.85
CA MET A 92 18.39 25.86 10.83
C MET A 92 18.58 26.76 9.58
N GLY A 93 18.43 28.08 9.69
CA GLY A 93 18.81 29.00 8.60
C GLY A 93 18.08 28.79 7.26
N GLY A 94 16.88 28.21 7.31
CA GLY A 94 16.03 28.02 6.13
C GLY A 94 15.40 29.33 5.63
N PRO A 95 14.86 29.34 4.40
CA PRO A 95 14.16 30.51 3.86
C PRO A 95 13.00 30.90 4.76
N SER A 96 12.87 32.19 5.03
CA SER A 96 11.79 32.73 5.87
C SER A 96 10.43 32.53 5.20
N PRO A 97 9.32 32.55 5.97
CA PRO A 97 7.97 32.49 5.41
C PRO A 97 7.65 33.59 4.38
N ALA A 98 8.39 34.70 4.41
CA ALA A 98 8.30 35.76 3.41
C ALA A 98 8.86 35.36 2.04
N VAL A 99 9.79 34.40 2.00
CA VAL A 99 10.43 33.90 0.78
C VAL A 99 9.81 32.58 0.33
N ARG A 100 9.48 31.68 1.27
CA ARG A 100 8.92 30.36 0.97
C ARG A 100 7.61 30.14 1.72
N PRO A 101 6.50 29.83 1.02
CA PRO A 101 5.25 29.51 1.67
C PRO A 101 5.39 28.34 2.65
N ILE A 102 4.63 28.40 3.75
CA ILE A 102 4.59 27.35 4.77
C ILE A 102 3.26 26.62 4.72
N THR A 103 3.30 25.36 5.10
CA THR A 103 2.11 24.56 5.39
C THR A 103 1.49 24.99 6.72
N GLN A 104 0.25 24.56 6.99
CA GLN A 104 -0.49 24.86 8.23
C GLN A 104 0.28 24.50 9.51
N ALA A 105 1.20 23.54 9.43
CA ALA A 105 2.00 23.09 10.55
C ALA A 105 3.36 23.82 10.70
N GLY A 106 3.59 24.90 9.95
CA GLY A 106 4.81 25.71 10.06
C GLY A 106 6.04 25.12 9.36
N ARG A 107 5.89 24.00 8.64
CA ARG A 107 6.93 23.45 7.75
C ARG A 107 6.84 24.08 6.36
N PRO A 108 7.94 24.60 5.78
CA PRO A 108 7.95 25.08 4.40
C PRO A 108 7.46 24.03 3.40
N ILE A 109 6.77 24.48 2.35
CA ILE A 109 6.27 23.58 1.30
C ILE A 109 7.42 22.82 0.62
N THR A 110 7.33 21.51 0.48
CA THR A 110 8.34 20.68 -0.21
C THR A 110 8.13 20.68 -1.73
N GLY A 111 9.20 20.50 -2.51
CA GLY A 111 9.12 20.34 -3.98
C GLY A 111 8.77 18.91 -4.41
N PHE A 112 8.75 17.96 -3.49
CA PHE A 112 8.43 16.55 -3.74
C PHE A 112 7.48 16.02 -2.67
N VAL A 113 6.36 15.45 -3.10
CA VAL A 113 5.31 14.90 -2.22
C VAL A 113 5.27 13.38 -2.39
N ARG A 114 5.72 12.65 -1.37
CA ARG A 114 5.52 11.20 -1.23
C ARG A 114 4.28 10.91 -0.35
N PRO A 115 3.62 9.74 -0.45
CA PRO A 115 2.46 9.43 0.37
C PRO A 115 2.71 9.56 1.88
N SER A 116 3.95 9.26 2.32
CA SER A 116 4.43 9.40 3.70
C SER A 116 4.93 10.81 4.08
N THR A 117 4.67 11.82 3.26
CA THR A 117 5.06 13.20 3.60
C THR A 117 4.20 13.70 4.75
N GLN A 118 4.83 13.92 5.89
CA GLN A 118 4.21 14.55 7.06
C GLN A 118 4.65 16.02 7.16
N THR A 119 3.70 16.93 7.05
CA THR A 119 3.95 18.37 7.19
C THR A 119 3.78 18.83 8.64
N GLY A 120 3.14 18.03 9.50
CA GLY A 120 3.08 18.21 10.94
C GLY A 120 2.17 17.20 11.62
N ARG A 121 1.98 17.36 12.94
CA ARG A 121 1.08 16.54 13.76
C ARG A 121 0.00 17.42 14.41
N PRO A 122 -1.28 17.02 14.38
CA PRO A 122 -2.31 17.71 15.15
C PRO A 122 -2.04 17.53 16.65
N GLY A 123 -2.24 18.59 17.45
CA GLY A 123 -2.01 18.53 18.89
C GLY A 123 -3.15 17.86 19.66
N THR A 124 -4.36 17.88 19.11
CA THR A 124 -5.55 17.27 19.71
C THR A 124 -6.41 16.57 18.66
N MET A 125 -7.27 15.67 19.13
CA MET A 125 -8.27 14.99 18.30
C MET A 125 -9.23 16.00 17.63
N GLU A 126 -9.68 17.01 18.38
CA GLU A 126 -10.58 18.04 17.85
C GLU A 126 -9.91 18.85 16.74
N GLN A 127 -8.63 19.20 16.91
CA GLN A 127 -7.87 19.88 15.88
C GLN A 127 -7.75 19.00 14.64
N ALA A 128 -7.43 17.71 14.80
CA ALA A 128 -7.31 16.77 13.68
C ALA A 128 -8.59 16.64 12.85
N ILE A 129 -9.76 16.68 13.49
CA ILE A 129 -11.07 16.57 12.82
C ILE A 129 -11.48 17.89 12.16
N ARG A 130 -11.20 19.03 12.80
CA ARG A 130 -11.60 20.35 12.29
C ARG A 130 -10.68 20.90 11.21
N THR A 131 -9.44 20.41 11.10
CA THR A 131 -8.53 20.78 10.03
C THR A 131 -8.86 20.10 8.70
N PRO A 132 -8.53 20.72 7.54
CA PRO A 132 -8.64 20.07 6.25
C PRO A 132 -7.91 18.72 6.23
N ARG A 133 -8.53 17.69 5.64
CA ARG A 133 -8.03 16.30 5.70
C ARG A 133 -6.69 16.06 4.99
N THR A 134 -6.18 17.02 4.23
CA THR A 134 -4.88 16.97 3.54
C THR A 134 -3.88 18.00 4.10
N ALA A 135 -4.19 18.63 5.25
CA ALA A 135 -3.33 19.66 5.83
C ALA A 135 -2.00 19.11 6.35
N HIS A 136 -2.02 17.87 6.86
CA HIS A 136 -0.88 17.23 7.54
C HIS A 136 -0.24 16.06 6.77
N THR A 137 -0.95 15.54 5.77
CA THR A 137 -0.59 14.34 5.00
C THR A 137 -0.81 14.56 3.51
N ALA A 138 -0.06 13.83 2.68
CA ALA A 138 -0.18 13.88 1.23
C ALA A 138 -1.51 13.34 0.67
N ARG A 139 -2.26 12.57 1.47
CA ARG A 139 -3.57 11.99 1.14
C ARG A 139 -4.57 12.31 2.24
N PRO A 140 -5.88 12.30 1.97
CA PRO A 140 -6.90 12.54 3.01
C PRO A 140 -6.71 11.63 4.23
N VAL A 141 -6.44 12.22 5.41
CA VAL A 141 -6.26 11.49 6.68
C VAL A 141 -7.49 10.67 7.00
N THR A 142 -7.32 9.45 7.53
CA THR A 142 -8.38 8.58 8.03
C THR A 142 -8.27 8.41 9.54
N SER A 143 -9.32 7.94 10.22
CA SER A 143 -9.32 7.76 11.67
C SER A 143 -8.22 6.81 12.15
N ALA A 144 -7.96 5.73 11.38
CA ALA A 144 -6.84 4.82 11.55
C ALA A 144 -6.18 4.55 10.19
N SER A 145 -4.92 4.11 10.16
CA SER A 145 -4.24 3.80 8.91
C SER A 145 -4.92 2.62 8.19
N GLY A 146 -5.10 2.77 6.88
CA GLY A 146 -5.60 1.71 6.01
C GLY A 146 -4.60 0.58 5.74
N ARG A 147 -3.39 0.65 6.33
CA ARG A 147 -2.33 -0.37 6.22
C ARG A 147 -2.84 -1.80 6.47
N TYR A 148 -3.78 -1.97 7.39
CA TYR A 148 -4.27 -3.30 7.76
C TYR A 148 -5.31 -3.90 6.79
N VAL A 149 -5.87 -3.12 5.86
CA VAL A 149 -7.06 -3.57 5.09
C VAL A 149 -6.77 -3.75 3.60
N ARG A 150 -5.77 -3.08 3.02
CA ARG A 150 -5.69 -2.93 1.55
C ARG A 150 -4.67 -3.78 0.81
N LEU A 151 -3.75 -4.47 1.47
CA LEU A 151 -2.54 -4.91 0.77
C LEU A 151 -2.50 -6.34 0.20
N GLY A 152 -3.55 -7.13 0.36
CA GLY A 152 -3.61 -8.45 -0.30
C GLY A 152 -5.02 -9.00 -0.49
N THR A 153 -5.98 -8.52 0.29
CA THR A 153 -7.37 -9.01 0.27
C THR A 153 -8.27 -8.24 -0.71
N ALA A 154 -7.97 -6.98 -1.00
CA ALA A 154 -8.83 -6.12 -1.81
C ALA A 154 -8.89 -6.54 -3.29
N SER A 155 -7.78 -6.95 -3.91
CA SER A 155 -7.76 -7.43 -5.30
C SER A 155 -8.34 -8.82 -5.48
N MET A 156 -8.30 -9.64 -4.44
CA MET A 156 -8.92 -10.96 -4.45
C MET A 156 -10.44 -10.88 -4.26
N LEU A 157 -10.98 -9.75 -3.80
CA LEU A 157 -12.42 -9.51 -3.59
C LEU A 157 -13.11 -8.85 -4.79
N THR A 158 -12.37 -8.16 -5.68
CA THR A 158 -12.95 -7.26 -6.71
C THR A 158 -12.90 -7.79 -8.15
N HIS A 159 -12.88 -9.11 -8.37
CA HIS A 159 -13.12 -9.64 -9.73
C HIS A 159 -14.63 -9.51 -10.06
N PRO A 160 -15.03 -9.21 -11.31
CA PRO A 160 -16.44 -9.17 -11.71
C PRO A 160 -17.22 -10.47 -11.41
N ASP A 161 -16.54 -11.61 -11.34
CA ASP A 161 -17.11 -12.92 -11.01
C ASP A 161 -17.06 -13.26 -9.51
N GLY A 162 -16.70 -12.31 -8.66
CA GLY A 162 -16.55 -12.49 -7.21
C GLY A 162 -15.14 -12.91 -6.78
N PRO A 163 -14.95 -13.24 -5.49
CA PRO A 163 -13.63 -13.42 -4.95
C PRO A 163 -12.91 -14.66 -5.51
N PHE A 164 -11.67 -14.48 -5.99
CA PHE A 164 -10.94 -15.57 -6.64
C PHE A 164 -10.56 -16.69 -5.66
N ILE A 165 -10.20 -16.35 -4.41
CA ILE A 165 -9.95 -17.34 -3.36
C ILE A 165 -10.66 -16.89 -2.08
N ASN A 166 -11.34 -17.84 -1.46
CA ASN A 166 -11.89 -17.65 -0.14
C ASN A 166 -10.85 -17.97 0.93
N LEU A 167 -10.30 -16.94 1.57
CA LEU A 167 -9.26 -17.07 2.59
C LEU A 167 -9.72 -17.89 3.81
N SER A 168 -11.00 -17.82 4.18
CA SER A 168 -11.52 -18.58 5.34
C SER A 168 -11.57 -20.09 5.09
N ARG A 169 -11.61 -20.51 3.81
CA ARG A 169 -11.61 -21.92 3.42
C ARG A 169 -10.22 -22.45 3.08
N LEU A 170 -9.20 -21.58 3.05
CA LEU A 170 -7.83 -21.94 2.67
C LEU A 170 -7.05 -22.43 3.90
N ASN A 171 -6.51 -23.66 3.84
CA ASN A 171 -5.65 -24.17 4.90
C ASN A 171 -4.23 -23.59 4.77
N LEU A 172 -3.98 -22.47 5.44
CA LEU A 172 -2.69 -21.76 5.41
C LEU A 172 -1.52 -22.65 5.87
N ALA A 173 -1.71 -23.49 6.88
CA ALA A 173 -0.65 -24.38 7.38
C ALA A 173 -0.17 -25.36 6.29
N LYS A 174 -1.08 -25.89 5.48
CA LYS A 174 -0.77 -26.78 4.36
C LYS A 174 0.00 -26.06 3.24
N TYR A 175 -0.35 -24.80 2.95
CA TYR A 175 0.29 -24.03 1.87
C TYR A 175 1.62 -23.42 2.32
N ALA A 176 1.78 -23.06 3.59
CA ALA A 176 3.02 -22.55 4.17
C ALA A 176 4.17 -23.57 4.08
N GLN A 177 3.87 -24.87 4.23
CA GLN A 177 4.85 -25.96 4.08
C GLN A 177 5.33 -26.15 2.63
N LYS A 178 4.68 -25.53 1.64
CA LYS A 178 5.04 -25.63 0.23
C LYS A 178 5.75 -24.35 -0.22
N PRO A 179 7.09 -24.29 -0.23
CA PRO A 179 7.83 -23.04 -0.48
C PRO A 179 7.57 -22.42 -1.86
N LYS A 180 7.21 -23.25 -2.86
CA LYS A 180 6.83 -22.77 -4.21
C LYS A 180 5.47 -22.05 -4.23
N LEU A 181 4.59 -22.33 -3.26
CA LEU A 181 3.27 -21.72 -3.12
C LEU A 181 3.25 -20.64 -2.05
N ALA A 182 4.05 -20.78 -1.00
CA ALA A 182 4.09 -19.83 0.11
C ALA A 182 4.60 -18.43 -0.28
N LYS A 183 5.42 -18.33 -1.33
CA LYS A 183 5.95 -17.04 -1.83
C LYS A 183 5.03 -16.32 -2.82
N VAL A 184 3.88 -16.92 -3.11
CA VAL A 184 2.94 -16.45 -4.14
C VAL A 184 1.86 -15.56 -3.53
N SER A 185 1.54 -15.80 -2.25
CA SER A 185 0.64 -15.00 -1.41
C SER A 185 1.36 -13.86 -0.74
#